data_AF-S4PUC0-F1
#
_entry.id   AF-S4PUC0-F1
#
_cell.length_a   1.000
_cell.length_b   1.000
_cell.length_c   1.000
_cell.angle_alpha   90.00
_cell.angle_beta   90.00
_cell.angle_gamma   90.00
#
_symmetry.space_group_name_H-M   'P 1'
#
loop_
_entity.id
_entity.type
_entity.pdbx_description
1 polymer ?
#
loop_
_entity_poly.entity_id
_entity_poly.type
_entity_poly.pdbx_seq_one_letter_code
_entity_poly.pdbx_strand_id
1 'polypeptide(L)'
;MLKEIAKNTIAKTGSTVLEATEYLDSGTPITLTITLDKDLGSAVCDFTRTGIEVWGNLNAPRAITLSALIYCLRCMVGHDVP
;
A
#
# COMPACT_ATOMS: atom_id res chain seq x y z
N MET A 1 12.80 3.50 -9.15
CA MET A 1 11.35 3.58 -8.81
C MET A 1 11.09 4.21 -7.44
N LEU A 2 11.18 3.51 -6.30
CA LEU A 2 10.68 4.04 -5.02
C LEU A 2 11.35 5.33 -4.51
N LYS A 3 12.66 5.53 -4.76
CA LYS A 3 13.33 6.81 -4.44
C LYS A 3 12.73 8.00 -5.20
N GLU A 4 12.35 7.76 -6.46
CA GLU A 4 11.75 8.78 -7.32
C GLU A 4 10.30 9.05 -6.89
N ILE A 5 9.55 7.99 -6.56
CA ILE A 5 8.22 8.12 -5.97
C ILE A 5 8.30 8.92 -4.66
N ALA A 6 9.24 8.63 -3.76
CA ALA A 6 9.44 9.38 -2.52
C ALA A 6 9.70 10.87 -2.78
N LYS A 7 10.59 11.21 -3.72
CA LYS A 7 10.86 12.61 -4.11
C LYS A 7 9.60 13.30 -4.65
N ASN A 8 8.87 12.63 -5.55
CA ASN A 8 7.64 13.16 -6.15
C ASN A 8 6.53 13.32 -5.11
N THR A 9 6.41 12.39 -4.16
CA THR A 9 5.45 12.45 -3.06
C THR A 9 5.75 13.62 -2.13
N ILE A 10 7.01 13.82 -1.73
CA ILE A 10 7.42 14.98 -0.92
C ILE A 10 7.09 16.28 -1.68
N ALA A 11 7.40 16.35 -2.97
CA ALA A 11 7.13 17.55 -3.76
C ALA A 11 5.63 17.88 -3.87
N LYS A 12 4.76 16.86 -3.91
CA LYS A 12 3.30 17.05 -4.04
C LYS A 12 2.58 17.24 -2.70
N THR A 13 3.03 16.56 -1.66
CA THR A 13 2.30 16.42 -0.39
C THR A 13 3.03 17.01 0.82
N GLY A 14 4.32 17.31 0.69
CA GLY A 14 5.20 17.72 1.79
C GLY A 14 5.61 16.59 2.74
N SER A 15 5.21 15.34 2.47
CA SER A 15 5.43 14.18 3.36
C SER A 15 6.02 12.99 2.62
N THR A 16 6.65 12.06 3.35
CA THR A 16 7.00 10.71 2.87
C THR A 16 5.95 9.65 3.23
N VAL A 17 4.91 10.07 3.94
CA VAL A 17 3.81 9.21 4.40
C VAL A 17 2.59 9.46 3.52
N LEU A 18 2.03 8.37 2.99
CA LEU A 18 0.76 8.32 2.28
C LEU A 18 -0.21 7.47 3.09
N GLU A 19 -1.47 7.88 3.16
CA GLU A 19 -2.52 7.12 3.84
C GLU A 19 -3.77 7.09 2.95
N ALA A 20 -4.42 5.93 2.89
CA ALA A 20 -5.71 5.76 2.24
C ALA A 20 -6.56 4.78 3.05
N THR A 21 -7.87 5.02 3.09
CA THR A 21 -8.85 4.10 3.67
C THR A 21 -10.01 3.92 2.71
N GLU A 22 -10.28 2.68 2.36
CA GLU A 22 -11.47 2.26 1.62
C GLU A 22 -12.36 1.40 2.52
N TYR A 23 -13.64 1.27 2.16
CA TYR A 23 -14.60 0.51 2.94
C TYR A 23 -15.22 -0.58 2.10
N LEU A 24 -15.37 -1.78 2.68
CA LEU A 24 -16.24 -2.80 2.13
C LEU A 24 -17.71 -2.35 2.24
N ASP A 25 -18.60 -2.98 1.48
CA ASP A 25 -20.05 -2.71 1.54
C ASP A 25 -20.63 -2.89 2.96
N SER A 26 -19.99 -3.72 3.79
CA SER A 26 -20.31 -3.92 5.20
C SER A 26 -19.86 -2.77 6.13
N GLY A 27 -19.18 -1.76 5.60
CA GLY A 27 -18.55 -0.67 6.36
C GLY A 27 -17.22 -1.06 7.01
N THR A 28 -16.69 -2.26 6.77
CA THR A 28 -15.39 -2.69 7.32
C THR A 28 -14.27 -1.90 6.63
N PRO A 29 -13.40 -1.18 7.38
CA PRO A 29 -12.34 -0.38 6.78
C PRO A 29 -11.16 -1.23 6.32
N ILE A 30 -10.57 -0.87 5.19
CA ILE A 30 -9.25 -1.31 4.72
C ILE A 30 -8.37 -0.07 4.67
N THR A 31 -7.47 0.06 5.63
CA THR A 31 -6.57 1.21 5.76
C THR A 31 -5.15 0.79 5.48
N LEU A 32 -4.50 1.51 4.56
CA LEU A 32 -3.09 1.35 4.23
C LEU A 32 -2.34 2.65 4.47
N THR A 33 -1.32 2.58 5.32
CA THR A 33 -0.33 3.64 5.48
C THR A 33 0.98 3.19 4.83
N ILE A 34 1.51 3.99 3.91
CA ILE A 34 2.79 3.76 3.24
C ILE A 34 3.78 4.80 3.72
N THR A 35 4.88 4.34 4.31
CA THR A 35 6.02 5.20 4.67
C THR A 35 7.18 4.93 3.72
N LEU A 36 7.58 5.94 2.95
CA LEU A 36 8.64 5.84 1.95
C LEU A 36 9.99 6.23 2.55
N ASP A 37 11.01 5.40 2.32
CA ASP A 37 12.40 5.75 2.58
C ASP A 37 13.04 6.31 1.32
N LYS A 38 13.30 7.62 1.32
CA LYS A 38 13.87 8.34 0.18
C LYS A 38 15.32 7.96 -0.13
N ASP A 39 16.05 7.45 0.86
CA ASP A 39 17.49 7.22 0.79
C ASP A 39 17.80 5.75 0.44
N LEU A 40 17.13 4.81 1.12
CA LEU A 40 17.20 3.38 0.85
C LEU A 40 16.39 2.99 -0.38
N GLY A 41 15.30 3.71 -0.69
CA GLY A 41 14.39 3.34 -1.76
C GLY A 41 13.51 2.14 -1.39
N SER A 42 13.11 2.06 -0.13
CA SER A 42 12.20 1.06 0.41
C SER A 42 10.88 1.72 0.84
N ALA A 43 9.89 0.90 1.16
CA ALA A 43 8.62 1.34 1.70
C ALA A 43 8.15 0.38 2.79
N VAL A 44 7.54 0.92 3.84
CA VAL A 44 6.77 0.14 4.82
C VAL A 44 5.30 0.30 4.51
N CYS A 45 4.62 -0.81 4.25
CA CYS A 45 3.17 -0.87 4.04
C CYS A 45 2.50 -1.39 5.32
N ASP A 46 1.80 -0.52 6.03
CA ASP A 46 1.15 -0.82 7.30
C ASP A 46 -0.36 -0.90 7.14
N PHE A 47 -0.94 -2.04 7.52
CA PHE A 47 -2.38 -2.32 7.49
C PHE A 47 -3.01 -2.40 8.89
N THR A 48 -2.30 -2.04 9.95
CA THR A 48 -2.76 -2.20 11.36
C THR A 48 -4.07 -1.47 11.68
N ARG A 49 -4.44 -0.46 10.88
CA ARG A 49 -5.70 0.29 11.01
C ARG A 49 -6.86 -0.32 10.21
N THR A 50 -6.62 -1.40 9.46
CA THR A 50 -7.66 -2.19 8.81
C THR A 50 -8.53 -2.89 9.86
N GLY A 51 -9.80 -3.06 9.54
CA GLY A 51 -10.77 -3.75 10.39
C GLY A 51 -10.35 -5.19 10.69
N ILE A 52 -10.97 -5.76 11.73
CA ILE A 52 -10.76 -7.17 12.10
C ILE A 52 -11.25 -8.12 11.01
N GLU A 53 -10.85 -9.39 11.12
CA GLU A 53 -11.44 -10.45 10.33
C GLU A 53 -12.96 -10.51 10.50
N VAL A 54 -13.66 -10.73 9.40
CA VAL A 54 -15.12 -10.79 9.35
C VAL A 54 -15.60 -12.22 9.23
N TRP A 55 -16.81 -12.50 9.70
CA TRP A 55 -17.48 -13.77 9.46
C TRP A 55 -18.04 -13.81 8.04
N GLY A 56 -17.14 -13.93 7.06
CA GLY A 56 -17.45 -13.87 5.64
C GLY A 56 -16.27 -14.26 4.75
N ASN A 57 -16.46 -14.13 3.44
CA ASN A 57 -15.49 -14.55 2.42
C ASN A 57 -14.56 -13.42 1.93
N LEU A 58 -14.71 -12.20 2.47
CA LEU A 58 -13.90 -11.02 2.07
C LEU A 58 -12.65 -10.81 2.92
N ASN A 59 -12.23 -11.82 3.69
CA ASN A 59 -10.96 -11.78 4.41
C ASN A 59 -9.78 -11.99 3.46
N ALA A 60 -8.71 -11.23 3.67
CA ALA A 60 -7.46 -11.38 2.93
C ALA A 60 -6.33 -11.82 3.87
N PRO A 61 -5.91 -13.11 3.85
CA PRO A 61 -4.74 -13.54 4.61
C PRO A 61 -3.48 -12.91 4.02
N ARG A 62 -2.40 -12.88 4.82
CA ARG A 62 -1.13 -12.22 4.48
C ARG A 62 -0.62 -12.50 3.06
N ALA A 63 -0.73 -13.74 2.59
CA ALA A 63 -0.28 -14.12 1.24
C ALA A 63 -1.05 -13.37 0.13
N ILE A 64 -2.36 -13.22 0.28
CA ILE A 64 -3.21 -12.50 -0.67
C ILE A 64 -2.90 -11.00 -0.63
N THR A 65 -2.77 -10.42 0.56
CA THR A 65 -2.40 -9.00 0.72
C THR A 65 -1.05 -8.70 0.07
N LEU A 66 -0.06 -9.57 0.26
CA LEU A 66 1.25 -9.42 -0.36
C LEU A 66 1.19 -9.55 -1.89
N SER A 67 0.42 -10.50 -2.41
CA SER A 67 0.22 -10.66 -3.84
C SER A 67 -0.38 -9.40 -4.48
N ALA A 68 -1.38 -8.79 -3.83
CA ALA A 68 -1.99 -7.55 -4.30
C ALA A 68 -0.98 -6.39 -4.31
N LEU A 69 -0.18 -6.24 -3.25
CA LEU A 69 0.89 -5.23 -3.20
C LEU A 69 1.92 -5.41 -4.33
N ILE A 70 2.39 -6.65 -4.55
CA ILE A 70 3.36 -6.96 -5.60
C ILE A 70 2.78 -6.66 -6.98
N TYR A 71 1.51 -6.98 -7.21
CA TYR A 71 0.81 -6.65 -8.44
C TYR A 71 0.79 -5.13 -8.68
N CYS A 72 0.39 -4.34 -7.68
CA CYS A 72 0.40 -2.88 -7.78
C CYS A 72 1.81 -2.33 -8.05
N LEU A 73 2.83 -2.86 -7.37
CA LEU A 73 4.23 -2.49 -7.62
C LEU A 73 4.64 -2.81 -9.06
N ARG A 74 4.31 -4.00 -9.57
CA ARG A 74 4.59 -4.40 -10.96
C ARG A 74 3.96 -3.44 -11.97
N CYS A 75 2.73 -3.01 -11.75
CA CYS A 75 2.06 -2.01 -12.59
C CYS A 75 2.78 -0.65 -12.60
N MET A 76 3.48 -0.29 -11.51
CA MET A 76 4.21 0.99 -11.40
C MET A 76 5.64 0.96 -11.94
N VAL A 77 6.24 -0.23 -12.09
CA VAL A 77 7.64 -0.39 -12.53
C VAL A 77 7.84 0.08 -13.99
N GLY A 78 6.78 0.20 -14.79
CA GLY A 78 6.82 0.85 -16.10
C GLY A 78 7.64 0.12 -17.17
N HIS A 79 8.12 -1.09 -16.87
CA HIS A 79 8.79 -2.01 -17.79
C HIS A 79 8.41 -3.44 -17.42
N ASP A 80 8.59 -4.37 -18.35
CA ASP A 80 8.33 -5.78 -18.08
C ASP A 80 9.23 -6.30 -16.95
N VAL A 81 8.61 -7.00 -16.02
CA VAL A 81 9.26 -7.74 -14.93
C VAL A 81 8.97 -9.22 -15.19
N PRO A 82 9.97 -10.13 -15.20
CA PRO A 82 9.75 -11.56 -15.40
C PRO A 82 8.69 -12.16 -14.46
#